data_AF-A0A4S4L5X2-F1
#
_entry.id   AF-A0A4S4L5X2-F1
#
_cell.length_a   1.000
_cell.length_b   1.000
_cell.length_c   1.000
_cell.angle_alpha   90.00
_cell.angle_beta   90.00
_cell.angle_gamma   90.00
#
_symmetry.space_group_name_H-M   'P 1'
#
loop_
_entity.id
_entity.type
_entity.pdbx_description
1 polymer ?
#
loop_
_entity_poly.entity_id
_entity_poly.type
_entity_poly.pdbx_seq_one_letter_code
_entity_poly.pdbx_strand_id
1 'polypeptide(L)'
;MIHVSESGLLTIAGGKWTTYRKMAEETVDEAVKVFGLGNRVRSGCVTENVHLVGSDGWTRNMFIGLIQRYGLATDVAKHLSDNYGDRAWTVCSLANPTGEVWPLHGTRLSSQYPFIEAEVRYAVHHEYAQTAVDVLARRCRLAFLNAQAALVALPRVVDIMSAELSWDASRRTTELHRGVAFLRSMGLMGLPEGDELTRILSPSPKSWTDSVKAMVGWKPVTQPINVSAALSAAAAYTRAQFEAGEMDALRSVFDARTGASSDSASAEHSGRLRKDSVRELLRALPEYEHVRDGELRYVLDEAGFAAREDFDFNDFVEICAGLKEITLRPAGQSVKTERMRIPVEKSGGGI
;
A
#
# COMPACT_ATOMS: atom_id res chain seq x y z
N MET A 1 28.26 2.64 -18.30
CA MET A 1 29.72 2.73 -18.45
C MET A 1 30.32 1.52 -17.75
N ILE A 2 31.22 0.79 -18.41
CA ILE A 2 31.99 -0.31 -17.80
C ILE A 2 33.43 0.16 -17.69
N HIS A 3 34.02 0.06 -16.51
CA HIS A 3 35.38 0.51 -16.22
C HIS A 3 36.14 -0.57 -15.47
N VAL A 4 37.40 -0.79 -15.84
CA VAL A 4 38.29 -1.74 -15.18
C VAL A 4 39.42 -0.94 -14.52
N SER A 5 39.55 -1.03 -13.20
CA SER A 5 40.65 -0.36 -12.49
C SER A 5 41.97 -1.09 -12.69
N GLU A 6 43.09 -0.40 -12.44
CA GLU A 6 44.42 -1.02 -12.42
C GLU A 6 44.54 -2.15 -11.39
N SER A 7 43.73 -2.11 -10.32
CA SER A 7 43.63 -3.17 -9.32
C SER A 7 42.79 -4.39 -9.76
N GLY A 8 42.20 -4.35 -10.96
CA GLY A 8 41.37 -5.44 -11.51
C GLY A 8 39.91 -5.41 -11.06
N LEU A 9 39.41 -4.32 -10.47
CA LEU A 9 37.99 -4.15 -10.15
C LEU A 9 37.22 -3.77 -11.42
N LEU A 10 36.24 -4.59 -11.79
CA LEU A 10 35.31 -4.30 -12.87
C LEU A 10 34.05 -3.63 -12.33
N THR A 11 33.82 -2.39 -12.74
CA THR A 11 32.71 -1.55 -12.28
C THR A 11 31.75 -1.27 -13.41
N ILE A 12 30.47 -1.58 -13.18
CA ILE A 12 29.36 -1.11 -14.00
C ILE A 12 28.70 0.09 -13.30
N ALA A 13 28.64 1.22 -13.99
CA ALA A 13 28.00 2.44 -13.50
C ALA A 13 26.96 2.98 -14.49
N GLY A 14 25.87 3.49 -13.91
CA GLY A 14 24.72 4.00 -14.63
C GLY A 14 23.77 2.91 -15.12
N GLY A 15 23.01 3.25 -16.17
CA GLY A 15 22.07 2.33 -16.80
C GLY A 15 20.61 2.58 -16.47
N LYS A 16 19.73 2.10 -17.35
CA LYS A 16 18.27 2.17 -17.20
C LYS A 16 17.70 0.78 -16.99
N TRP A 17 16.57 0.69 -16.29
CA TRP A 17 15.86 -0.59 -16.12
C TRP A 17 15.50 -1.24 -17.46
N THR A 18 15.25 -0.45 -18.51
CA THR A 18 14.94 -0.97 -19.85
C THR A 18 16.14 -1.60 -20.57
N THR A 19 17.38 -1.25 -20.18
CA THR A 19 18.61 -1.71 -20.83
C THR A 19 19.40 -2.70 -19.97
N TYR A 20 18.85 -3.14 -18.82
CA TYR A 20 19.58 -3.90 -17.81
C TYR A 20 20.20 -5.20 -18.36
N ARG A 21 19.45 -5.95 -19.17
CA ARG A 21 19.91 -7.23 -19.76
C ARG A 21 21.14 -7.04 -20.64
N LYS A 22 21.08 -6.07 -21.56
CA LYS A 22 22.18 -5.77 -22.48
C LYS A 22 23.41 -5.24 -21.73
N MET A 23 23.20 -4.40 -20.73
CA MET A 23 24.31 -3.94 -19.88
C MET A 23 24.95 -5.09 -19.09
N ALA A 24 24.16 -6.04 -18.60
CA ALA A 24 24.67 -7.23 -17.91
C ALA A 24 25.49 -8.11 -18.87
N GLU A 25 25.01 -8.32 -20.09
CA GLU A 25 25.75 -9.02 -21.16
C GLU A 25 27.10 -8.36 -21.43
N GLU A 26 27.13 -7.05 -21.71
CA GLU A 26 28.38 -6.31 -21.97
C GLU A 26 29.35 -6.39 -20.77
N THR A 27 28.83 -6.36 -19.54
CA THR A 27 29.62 -6.46 -18.30
C THR A 27 30.25 -7.83 -18.14
N VAL A 28 29.49 -8.90 -18.42
CA VAL A 28 29.99 -10.28 -18.35
C VAL A 28 31.01 -10.54 -19.46
N ASP A 29 30.76 -10.05 -20.67
CA ASP A 29 31.71 -10.17 -21.79
C ASP A 29 33.05 -9.49 -21.47
N GLU A 30 33.01 -8.31 -20.85
CA GLU A 30 34.23 -7.61 -20.43
C GLU A 30 34.94 -8.35 -19.29
N ALA A 31 34.20 -8.90 -18.32
CA ALA A 31 34.77 -9.74 -17.27
C ALA A 31 35.46 -10.99 -17.85
N VAL A 32 34.88 -11.64 -18.87
CA VAL A 32 35.50 -12.80 -19.53
C VAL A 32 36.86 -12.44 -20.14
N LYS A 33 36.96 -11.27 -20.79
CA LYS A 33 38.21 -10.80 -21.39
C LYS A 33 39.25 -10.47 -20.32
N VAL A 34 38.88 -9.64 -19.35
CA VAL A 34 39.79 -9.12 -18.30
C VAL A 34 40.35 -10.24 -17.43
N PHE A 35 39.52 -11.21 -17.06
CA PHE A 35 39.91 -12.31 -16.18
C PHE A 35 40.35 -13.58 -16.91
N GLY A 36 40.51 -13.53 -18.24
CA GLY A 36 41.00 -14.65 -19.03
C GLY A 36 40.11 -15.90 -18.97
N LEU A 37 38.80 -15.72 -18.85
CA LEU A 37 37.84 -16.82 -18.64
C LEU A 37 37.37 -17.47 -19.95
N GLY A 38 37.96 -17.12 -21.09
CA GLY A 38 37.52 -17.60 -22.41
C GLY A 38 37.51 -19.12 -22.54
N ASN A 39 38.42 -19.83 -21.87
CA ASN A 39 38.44 -21.29 -21.84
C ASN A 39 37.30 -21.94 -21.02
N ARG A 40 36.61 -21.15 -20.17
CA ARG A 40 35.45 -21.60 -19.39
C ARG A 40 34.12 -21.30 -20.07
N VAL A 41 34.12 -20.42 -21.07
CA VAL A 41 32.93 -20.06 -21.84
C VAL A 41 32.62 -21.17 -22.83
N ARG A 42 31.46 -21.81 -22.67
CA ARG A 42 30.99 -22.89 -23.57
C ARG A 42 30.22 -22.36 -24.77
N SER A 43 29.51 -21.25 -24.60
CA SER A 43 28.63 -20.63 -25.60
C SER A 43 28.55 -19.12 -25.35
N GLY A 44 28.01 -18.38 -26.32
CA GLY A 44 27.68 -16.96 -26.13
C GLY A 44 26.58 -16.74 -25.10
N CYS A 45 26.25 -15.46 -24.89
CA CYS A 45 25.16 -15.06 -24.01
C CYS A 45 23.81 -15.60 -24.51
N VAL A 46 23.08 -16.29 -23.62
CA VAL A 46 21.75 -16.87 -23.93
C VAL A 46 20.60 -16.09 -23.29
N THR A 47 20.91 -15.02 -22.54
CA THR A 47 19.94 -14.31 -21.68
C THR A 47 18.79 -13.67 -22.43
N GLU A 48 18.90 -13.47 -23.75
CA GLU A 48 17.80 -12.99 -24.59
C GLU A 48 16.61 -13.96 -24.65
N ASN A 49 16.89 -15.27 -24.58
CA ASN A 49 15.87 -16.33 -24.67
C ASN A 49 15.59 -17.00 -23.32
N VAL A 50 16.30 -16.62 -22.26
CA VAL A 50 16.06 -17.16 -20.91
C VAL A 50 14.88 -16.42 -20.30
N HIS A 51 13.80 -17.13 -20.06
CA HIS A 51 12.67 -16.55 -19.36
C HIS A 51 12.97 -16.35 -17.87
N LEU A 52 12.38 -15.31 -17.28
CA LEU A 52 12.53 -15.03 -15.85
C LEU A 52 11.65 -15.97 -15.03
N VAL A 53 12.06 -16.22 -13.78
CA VAL A 53 11.26 -16.96 -12.79
C VAL A 53 9.87 -16.31 -12.68
N GLY A 54 8.81 -17.12 -12.65
CA GLY A 54 7.43 -16.62 -12.68
C GLY A 54 6.76 -16.81 -14.04
N SER A 55 7.50 -16.93 -15.14
CA SER A 55 6.91 -16.86 -16.48
C SER A 55 6.45 -18.20 -17.07
N ASP A 56 6.98 -19.33 -16.58
CA ASP A 56 6.78 -20.63 -17.22
C ASP A 56 5.33 -21.13 -17.11
N GLY A 57 4.63 -21.23 -18.23
CA GLY A 57 3.25 -21.72 -18.24
C GLY A 57 2.21 -20.72 -17.71
N TRP A 58 2.58 -19.46 -17.54
CA TRP A 58 1.63 -18.40 -17.26
C TRP A 58 0.67 -18.18 -18.43
N THR A 59 -0.62 -18.04 -18.12
CA THR A 59 -1.65 -17.66 -19.09
C THR A 59 -2.64 -16.70 -18.43
N ARG A 60 -3.32 -15.87 -19.24
CA ARG A 60 -4.35 -14.92 -18.74
C ARG A 60 -5.47 -15.59 -17.94
N ASN A 61 -5.71 -16.88 -18.16
CA ASN A 61 -6.77 -17.65 -17.50
C ASN A 61 -6.26 -18.52 -16.34
N MET A 62 -4.96 -18.47 -16.01
CA MET A 62 -4.36 -19.30 -14.97
C MET A 62 -5.02 -19.09 -13.59
N PHE A 63 -5.46 -17.86 -13.28
CA PHE A 63 -6.16 -17.55 -12.03
C PHE A 63 -7.42 -18.41 -11.81
N ILE A 64 -8.10 -18.88 -12.87
CA ILE A 64 -9.27 -19.76 -12.75
C ILE A 64 -8.88 -21.09 -12.09
N GLY A 65 -7.71 -21.63 -12.45
CA GLY A 65 -7.19 -22.85 -11.84
C GLY A 65 -6.83 -22.65 -10.36
N LEU A 66 -6.33 -21.47 -9.99
CA LEU A 66 -6.07 -21.13 -8.59
C LEU A 66 -7.37 -21.08 -7.77
N ILE A 67 -8.43 -20.48 -8.32
CA ILE A 67 -9.76 -20.43 -7.69
C ILE A 67 -10.32 -21.84 -7.52
N GLN A 68 -10.29 -22.67 -8.56
CA GLN A 68 -10.87 -24.02 -8.53
C GLN A 68 -10.12 -24.95 -7.56
N ARG A 69 -8.79 -24.84 -7.48
CA ARG A 69 -7.97 -25.75 -6.68
C ARG A 69 -7.86 -25.33 -5.21
N TYR A 70 -7.77 -24.02 -4.95
CA TYR A 70 -7.53 -23.51 -3.60
C TYR A 70 -8.72 -22.73 -3.02
N GLY A 71 -9.78 -22.48 -3.78
CA GLY A 71 -10.97 -21.75 -3.32
C GLY A 71 -10.65 -20.30 -2.92
N LEU A 72 -9.86 -19.60 -3.73
CA LEU A 72 -9.49 -18.20 -3.50
C LEU A 72 -10.56 -17.23 -3.99
N ALA A 73 -10.62 -16.06 -3.36
CA ALA A 73 -11.35 -14.93 -3.90
C ALA A 73 -10.78 -14.50 -5.27
N THR A 74 -11.64 -14.04 -6.18
CA THR A 74 -11.28 -13.78 -7.58
C THR A 74 -10.20 -12.70 -7.74
N ASP A 75 -10.29 -11.64 -6.95
CA ASP A 75 -9.30 -10.54 -6.90
C ASP A 75 -7.93 -11.05 -6.45
N VAL A 76 -7.88 -11.87 -5.40
CA VAL A 76 -6.65 -12.48 -4.88
C VAL A 76 -6.04 -13.42 -5.92
N ALA A 77 -6.85 -14.28 -6.54
CA ALA A 77 -6.35 -15.22 -7.54
C ALA A 77 -5.75 -14.50 -8.77
N LYS A 78 -6.40 -13.42 -9.23
CA LYS A 78 -5.86 -12.58 -10.32
C LYS A 78 -4.57 -11.90 -9.90
N HIS A 79 -4.54 -11.29 -8.72
CA HIS A 79 -3.35 -10.65 -8.16
C HIS A 79 -2.16 -11.63 -8.11
N LEU A 80 -2.35 -12.83 -7.57
CA LEU A 80 -1.29 -13.83 -7.50
C LEU A 80 -0.83 -14.28 -8.88
N SER A 81 -1.78 -14.54 -9.79
CA SER A 81 -1.50 -14.93 -11.17
C SER A 81 -0.69 -13.87 -11.92
N ASP A 82 -1.02 -12.59 -11.76
CA ASP A 82 -0.40 -11.51 -12.51
C ASP A 82 0.97 -11.11 -11.93
N ASN A 83 1.18 -11.24 -10.61
CA ASN A 83 2.43 -10.83 -9.97
C ASN A 83 3.46 -11.96 -9.83
N TYR A 84 3.03 -13.18 -9.49
CA TYR A 84 3.93 -14.33 -9.27
C TYR A 84 3.99 -15.27 -10.47
N GLY A 85 3.04 -15.14 -11.39
CA GLY A 85 2.90 -16.04 -12.52
C GLY A 85 2.84 -17.50 -12.09
N ASP A 86 3.70 -18.35 -12.65
CA ASP A 86 3.75 -19.79 -12.34
C ASP A 86 4.05 -20.09 -10.86
N ARG A 87 4.72 -19.17 -10.15
CA ARG A 87 4.99 -19.31 -8.72
C ARG A 87 3.75 -19.12 -7.85
N ALA A 88 2.66 -18.58 -8.40
CA ALA A 88 1.39 -18.44 -7.68
C ALA A 88 0.90 -19.79 -7.14
N TRP A 89 1.16 -20.90 -7.83
CA TRP A 89 0.84 -22.25 -7.36
C TRP A 89 1.55 -22.60 -6.05
N THR A 90 2.84 -22.24 -5.95
CA THR A 90 3.64 -22.43 -4.74
C THR A 90 3.16 -21.51 -3.62
N VAL A 91 2.87 -20.24 -3.93
CA VAL A 91 2.29 -19.30 -2.94
C VAL A 91 1.00 -19.89 -2.35
N CYS A 92 0.10 -20.38 -3.20
CA CYS A 92 -1.16 -20.98 -2.76
C CYS A 92 -0.95 -22.25 -1.93
N SER A 93 0.09 -23.04 -2.21
CA SER A 93 0.41 -24.23 -1.41
C SER A 93 0.86 -23.91 0.02
N LEU A 94 1.32 -22.70 0.27
CA LEU A 94 1.71 -22.17 1.59
C LEU A 94 0.54 -21.47 2.30
N ALA A 95 -0.64 -21.40 1.68
CA ALA A 95 -1.80 -20.78 2.28
C ALA A 95 -2.45 -21.74 3.27
N ASN A 96 -2.67 -21.27 4.50
CA ASN A 96 -3.49 -22.00 5.46
C ASN A 96 -4.98 -21.84 5.13
N PRO A 97 -5.82 -22.83 5.46
CA PRO A 97 -7.27 -22.68 5.36
C PRO A 97 -7.76 -21.51 6.22
N THR A 98 -8.70 -20.72 5.68
CA THR A 98 -9.29 -19.57 6.39
C THR A 98 -10.21 -20.01 7.54
N GLY A 99 -10.82 -21.21 7.42
CA GLY A 99 -11.89 -21.67 8.31
C GLY A 99 -13.27 -21.14 7.92
N GLU A 100 -13.38 -20.39 6.83
CA GLU A 100 -14.64 -19.91 6.27
C GLU A 100 -15.17 -20.88 5.20
N VAL A 101 -16.47 -20.79 4.88
CA VAL A 101 -17.06 -21.55 3.76
C VAL A 101 -16.48 -21.07 2.42
N TRP A 102 -16.26 -19.76 2.31
CA TRP A 102 -15.64 -19.11 1.17
C TRP A 102 -15.08 -17.75 1.59
N PRO A 103 -13.85 -17.39 1.19
CA PRO A 103 -12.85 -18.20 0.47
C PRO A 103 -12.25 -19.29 1.36
N LEU A 104 -11.85 -20.43 0.78
CA LEU A 104 -11.28 -21.58 1.52
C LEU A 104 -9.84 -21.32 1.99
N HIS A 105 -9.06 -20.60 1.19
CA HIS A 105 -7.68 -20.20 1.47
C HIS A 105 -7.50 -18.71 1.18
N GLY A 106 -6.34 -18.16 1.57
CA GLY A 106 -5.97 -16.79 1.24
C GLY A 106 -6.43 -15.76 2.26
N THR A 107 -6.17 -16.02 3.55
CA THR A 107 -6.34 -15.02 4.62
C THR A 107 -5.59 -13.75 4.24
N ARG A 108 -6.32 -12.64 4.08
CA ARG A 108 -5.76 -11.35 3.66
C ARG A 108 -4.97 -10.68 4.79
N LEU A 109 -3.90 -9.99 4.44
CA LEU A 109 -3.15 -9.11 5.36
C LEU A 109 -3.94 -7.84 5.68
N SER A 110 -4.71 -7.34 4.72
CA SER A 110 -5.63 -6.21 4.87
C SER A 110 -6.90 -6.52 4.08
N SER A 111 -8.08 -6.27 4.66
CA SER A 111 -9.36 -6.59 4.03
C SER A 111 -9.59 -5.90 2.69
N GLN A 112 -8.98 -4.75 2.47
CA GLN A 112 -9.17 -3.91 1.28
C GLN A 112 -8.24 -4.26 0.11
N TYR A 113 -7.19 -5.06 0.34
CA TYR A 113 -6.15 -5.34 -0.65
C TYR A 113 -5.99 -6.85 -0.88
N PRO A 114 -5.62 -7.29 -2.10
CA PRO A 114 -5.54 -8.71 -2.44
C PRO A 114 -4.27 -9.41 -1.92
N PHE A 115 -3.59 -8.83 -0.92
CA PHE A 115 -2.39 -9.42 -0.32
C PHE A 115 -2.75 -10.42 0.77
N ILE A 116 -2.13 -11.60 0.76
CA ILE A 116 -2.42 -12.70 1.66
C ILE A 116 -1.22 -13.10 2.50
N GLU A 117 -1.48 -13.71 3.65
CA GLU A 117 -0.44 -14.20 4.56
C GLU A 117 0.53 -15.19 3.89
N ALA A 118 0.06 -15.94 2.91
CA ALA A 118 0.87 -16.91 2.19
C ALA A 118 2.01 -16.26 1.38
N GLU A 119 1.81 -15.03 0.89
CA GLU A 119 2.87 -14.28 0.20
C GLU A 119 4.02 -13.94 1.15
N VAL A 120 3.73 -13.72 2.44
CA VAL A 120 4.78 -13.49 3.46
C VAL A 120 5.66 -14.73 3.62
N ARG A 121 5.04 -15.91 3.72
CA ARG A 121 5.77 -17.19 3.83
C ARG A 121 6.58 -17.46 2.56
N TYR A 122 5.97 -17.23 1.40
CA TYR A 122 6.66 -17.38 0.12
C TYR A 122 7.86 -16.44 0.01
N ALA A 123 7.71 -15.17 0.39
CA ALA A 123 8.78 -14.18 0.37
C ALA A 123 9.97 -14.60 1.25
N VAL A 124 9.70 -15.20 2.41
CA VAL A 124 10.73 -15.73 3.31
C VAL A 124 11.45 -16.94 2.70
N HIS A 125 10.69 -17.95 2.23
CA HIS A 125 11.29 -19.21 1.76
C HIS A 125 11.94 -19.12 0.38
N HIS A 126 11.40 -18.29 -0.52
CA HIS A 126 11.76 -18.30 -1.94
C HIS A 126 12.32 -16.98 -2.46
N GLU A 127 12.15 -15.86 -1.75
CA GLU A 127 12.57 -14.54 -2.22
C GLU A 127 13.55 -13.83 -1.28
N TYR A 128 14.13 -14.56 -0.32
CA TYR A 128 15.12 -14.07 0.63
C TYR A 128 14.68 -12.85 1.44
N ALA A 129 13.39 -12.73 1.77
CA ALA A 129 12.92 -11.66 2.66
C ALA A 129 13.44 -11.91 4.08
N GLN A 130 14.17 -10.92 4.63
CA GLN A 130 14.79 -11.00 5.97
C GLN A 130 14.30 -9.92 6.93
N THR A 131 13.52 -8.95 6.43
CA THR A 131 12.92 -7.86 7.21
C THR A 131 11.46 -7.66 6.84
N ALA A 132 10.67 -7.11 7.76
CA ALA A 132 9.25 -6.81 7.49
C ALA A 132 9.07 -5.80 6.33
N VAL A 133 10.06 -4.90 6.16
CA VAL A 133 10.11 -3.91 5.07
C VAL A 133 10.33 -4.59 3.72
N ASP A 134 11.13 -5.66 3.64
CA ASP A 134 11.30 -6.41 2.39
C ASP A 134 9.97 -6.93 1.87
N VAL A 135 9.12 -7.44 2.77
CA VAL A 135 7.79 -7.94 2.43
C VAL A 135 6.86 -6.79 2.03
N LEU A 136 6.61 -5.84 2.95
CA LEU A 136 5.58 -4.81 2.76
C LEU A 136 5.90 -3.82 1.64
N ALA A 137 7.18 -3.48 1.45
CA ALA A 137 7.58 -2.47 0.47
C ALA A 137 8.02 -3.08 -0.85
N ARG A 138 8.79 -4.18 -0.83
CA ARG A 138 9.47 -4.68 -2.05
C ARG A 138 8.72 -5.84 -2.70
N ARG A 139 8.11 -6.74 -1.93
CA ARG A 139 7.37 -7.91 -2.48
C ARG A 139 5.89 -7.62 -2.71
N CYS A 140 5.18 -7.13 -1.69
CA CYS A 140 3.75 -6.84 -1.78
C CYS A 140 3.47 -5.40 -2.23
N ARG A 141 4.42 -4.47 -2.07
CA ARG A 141 4.27 -3.02 -2.35
C ARG A 141 3.07 -2.34 -1.65
N LEU A 142 2.46 -2.99 -0.65
CA LEU A 142 1.35 -2.42 0.14
C LEU A 142 1.74 -1.09 0.79
N ALA A 143 3.00 -0.95 1.22
CA ALA A 143 3.52 0.30 1.78
C ALA A 143 3.43 1.50 0.83
N PHE A 144 3.52 1.27 -0.49
CA PHE A 144 3.40 2.33 -1.51
C PHE A 144 1.95 2.59 -1.91
N LEU A 145 1.10 1.57 -1.88
CA LEU A 145 -0.31 1.70 -2.20
C LEU A 145 -1.08 2.41 -1.09
N ASN A 146 -0.84 2.00 0.16
CA ASN A 146 -1.49 2.55 1.33
C ASN A 146 -0.66 2.25 2.59
N ALA A 147 0.09 3.27 3.04
CA ALA A 147 0.95 3.14 4.20
C ALA A 147 0.17 2.84 5.49
N GLN A 148 -1.09 3.28 5.60
CA GLN A 148 -1.94 2.99 6.75
C GLN A 148 -2.37 1.53 6.79
N ALA A 149 -2.79 0.97 5.65
CA ALA A 149 -3.07 -0.45 5.54
C ALA A 149 -1.83 -1.31 5.80
N ALA A 150 -0.65 -0.84 5.36
CA ALA A 150 0.62 -1.48 5.67
C ALA A 150 0.95 -1.45 7.17
N LEU A 151 0.65 -0.34 7.87
CA LEU A 151 0.83 -0.21 9.32
C LEU A 151 -0.07 -1.19 10.07
N VAL A 152 -1.33 -1.33 9.65
CA VAL A 152 -2.27 -2.31 10.22
C VAL A 152 -1.80 -3.75 9.99
N ALA A 153 -1.24 -4.04 8.81
CA ALA A 153 -0.72 -5.36 8.45
C ALA A 153 0.63 -5.70 9.12
N LEU A 154 1.41 -4.70 9.51
CA LEU A 154 2.80 -4.86 9.98
C LEU A 154 2.94 -5.86 11.15
N PRO A 155 2.14 -5.81 12.23
CA PRO A 155 2.26 -6.78 13.32
C PRO A 155 2.05 -8.21 12.83
N ARG A 156 1.06 -8.42 11.96
CA ARG A 156 0.76 -9.75 11.42
C ARG A 156 1.89 -10.27 10.54
N VAL A 157 2.50 -9.40 9.72
CA VAL A 157 3.68 -9.75 8.92
C VAL A 157 4.84 -10.14 9.82
N VAL A 158 5.13 -9.36 10.87
CA VAL A 158 6.20 -9.68 11.83
C VAL A 158 5.94 -10.99 12.55
N ASP A 159 4.70 -11.28 12.94
CA ASP A 159 4.34 -12.55 13.58
C ASP A 159 4.62 -13.74 12.66
N ILE A 160 4.19 -13.67 11.40
CA ILE A 160 4.44 -14.74 10.41
C ILE A 160 5.95 -14.90 10.19
N MET A 161 6.66 -13.80 9.91
CA MET A 161 8.11 -13.86 9.69
C MET A 161 8.86 -14.38 10.92
N SER A 162 8.40 -14.05 12.14
CA SER A 162 9.01 -14.54 13.37
C SER A 162 8.88 -16.05 13.54
N ALA A 163 7.77 -16.62 13.08
CA ALA A 163 7.57 -18.07 13.09
C ALA A 163 8.47 -18.76 12.05
N GLU A 164 8.53 -18.21 10.82
CA GLU A 164 9.32 -18.81 9.73
C GLU A 164 10.84 -18.67 9.95
N LEU A 165 11.30 -17.56 10.53
CA LEU A 165 12.73 -17.26 10.75
C LEU A 165 13.18 -17.50 12.19
N SER A 166 12.31 -18.02 13.05
CA SER A 166 12.60 -18.27 14.47
C SER A 166 13.13 -17.04 15.23
N TRP A 167 12.48 -15.88 15.05
CA TRP A 167 12.87 -14.64 15.72
C TRP A 167 12.48 -14.65 17.21
N ASP A 168 13.40 -14.20 18.06
CA ASP A 168 13.10 -13.94 19.45
C ASP A 168 12.23 -12.68 19.65
N ALA A 169 11.84 -12.39 20.90
CA ALA A 169 11.04 -11.21 21.22
C ALA A 169 11.77 -9.88 20.93
N SER A 170 13.08 -9.83 21.14
CA SER A 170 13.88 -8.61 20.89
C SER A 170 13.94 -8.27 19.41
N ARG A 171 14.15 -9.28 18.56
CA ARG A 171 14.14 -9.15 17.11
C ARG A 171 12.78 -8.73 16.59
N ARG A 172 11.68 -9.30 17.10
CA ARG A 172 10.32 -8.87 16.72
C ARG A 172 10.07 -7.40 17.00
N THR A 173 10.41 -6.93 18.21
CA THR A 173 10.32 -5.51 18.58
C THR A 173 11.16 -4.64 17.65
N THR A 174 12.40 -5.05 17.35
CA THR A 174 13.29 -4.33 16.43
C THR A 174 12.68 -4.19 15.03
N GLU A 175 12.08 -5.25 14.51
CA GLU A 175 11.44 -5.24 13.18
C GLU A 175 10.16 -4.40 13.16
N LEU A 176 9.38 -4.39 14.24
CA LEU A 176 8.24 -3.47 14.38
C LEU A 176 8.69 -2.00 14.35
N HIS A 177 9.69 -1.63 15.15
CA HIS A 177 10.22 -0.26 15.15
C HIS A 177 10.78 0.14 13.78
N ARG A 178 11.53 -0.75 13.14
CA ARG A 178 12.07 -0.52 11.79
C ARG A 178 10.94 -0.36 10.76
N GLY A 179 9.92 -1.19 10.83
CA GLY A 179 8.74 -1.11 9.96
C GLY A 179 7.99 0.20 10.11
N VAL A 180 7.69 0.62 11.35
CA VAL A 180 7.03 1.90 11.63
C VAL A 180 7.88 3.08 11.16
N ALA A 181 9.18 3.08 11.45
CA ALA A 181 10.09 4.13 11.00
C ALA A 181 10.13 4.24 9.47
N PHE A 182 10.15 3.10 8.76
CA PHE A 182 10.06 3.07 7.30
C PHE A 182 8.72 3.62 6.79
N LEU A 183 7.60 3.20 7.38
CA LEU A 183 6.28 3.67 6.94
C LEU A 183 6.05 5.17 7.20
N ARG A 184 6.68 5.76 8.22
CA ARG A 184 6.72 7.22 8.39
C ARG A 184 7.35 7.92 7.18
N SER A 185 8.44 7.37 6.63
CA SER A 185 9.06 7.91 5.42
C SER A 185 8.17 7.78 4.17
N MET A 186 7.11 6.96 4.22
CA MET A 186 6.12 6.77 3.16
C MET A 186 4.89 7.67 3.30
N GLY A 187 4.92 8.68 4.19
CA GLY A 187 3.86 9.69 4.30
C GLY A 187 2.89 9.51 5.48
N LEU A 188 3.19 8.60 6.43
CA LEU A 188 2.45 8.56 7.70
C LEU A 188 2.92 9.69 8.62
N MET A 189 2.16 10.79 8.64
CA MET A 189 2.37 11.93 9.53
C MET A 189 1.65 11.73 10.87
N GLY A 190 2.19 12.27 11.97
CA GLY A 190 1.48 12.35 13.26
C GLY A 190 1.46 11.09 14.14
N LEU A 191 2.16 10.02 13.75
CA LEU A 191 2.25 8.80 14.57
C LEU A 191 3.09 9.04 15.85
N PRO A 192 2.56 8.77 17.07
CA PRO A 192 3.28 9.01 18.33
C PRO A 192 4.69 8.41 18.33
N GLU A 193 5.68 9.17 18.79
CA GLU A 193 7.08 8.75 18.74
C GLU A 193 7.40 7.59 19.69
N GLY A 194 8.40 6.77 19.34
CA GLY A 194 8.99 5.79 20.25
C GLY A 194 8.14 4.55 20.57
N ASP A 195 8.31 4.05 21.79
CA ASP A 195 7.80 2.76 22.29
C ASP A 195 6.27 2.65 22.37
N GLU A 196 5.55 3.77 22.38
CA GLU A 196 4.11 3.78 22.61
C GLU A 196 3.33 3.11 21.47
N LEU A 197 3.71 3.41 20.22
CA LEU A 197 3.12 2.77 19.04
C LEU A 197 3.50 1.29 18.96
N THR A 198 4.74 0.96 19.31
CA THR A 198 5.17 -0.44 19.38
C THR A 198 4.41 -1.20 20.47
N ARG A 199 4.11 -0.58 21.62
CA ARG A 199 3.26 -1.18 22.67
C ARG A 199 1.83 -1.42 22.21
N ILE A 200 1.26 -0.49 21.43
CA ILE A 200 -0.09 -0.66 20.85
C ILE A 200 -0.11 -1.79 19.81
N LEU A 201 0.97 -1.90 19.02
CA LEU A 201 1.10 -2.87 17.93
C LEU A 201 1.64 -4.24 18.39
N SER A 202 2.24 -4.34 19.57
CA SER A 202 2.74 -5.61 20.09
C SER A 202 1.61 -6.41 20.73
N PRO A 203 1.56 -7.73 20.48
CA PRO A 203 0.54 -8.59 21.09
C PRO A 203 0.72 -8.59 22.61
N SER A 204 -0.39 -8.38 23.35
CA SER A 204 -0.43 -8.47 24.82
C SER A 204 0.12 -9.82 25.29
N PRO A 205 0.94 -9.88 26.37
CA PRO A 205 1.46 -11.13 26.89
C PRO A 205 0.32 -12.08 27.27
N LYS A 206 0.40 -13.32 26.79
CA LYS A 206 -0.55 -14.40 27.09
C LYS A 206 -0.67 -14.56 28.61
N SER A 207 -1.87 -14.39 29.16
CA SER A 207 -2.16 -14.75 30.54
C SER A 207 -1.93 -16.26 30.73
N TRP A 208 -1.36 -16.67 31.87
CA TRP A 208 -1.10 -18.08 32.23
C TRP A 208 -2.36 -18.97 32.09
N THR A 209 -3.55 -18.39 32.22
CA THR A 209 -4.85 -19.07 32.03
C THR A 209 -5.11 -19.52 30.59
N ASP A 210 -4.50 -18.90 29.59
CA ASP A 210 -4.69 -19.26 28.18
C ASP A 210 -3.76 -20.41 27.74
N SER A 211 -2.61 -20.56 28.39
CA SER A 211 -1.70 -21.71 28.19
C SER A 211 -2.31 -23.02 28.67
N VAL A 212 -3.16 -22.99 29.71
CA VAL A 212 -3.89 -24.18 30.20
C VAL A 212 -5.04 -24.55 29.25
N LYS A 213 -5.68 -23.56 28.60
CA LYS A 213 -6.69 -23.83 27.57
C LYS A 213 -6.09 -24.38 26.27
N ALA A 214 -4.86 -23.99 25.91
CA ALA A 214 -4.13 -24.56 24.77
C ALA A 214 -3.75 -26.04 24.97
N MET A 215 -3.62 -26.50 26.22
CA MET A 215 -3.34 -27.91 26.54
C MET A 215 -4.59 -28.81 26.44
N VAL A 216 -5.78 -28.22 26.35
CA VAL A 216 -7.08 -28.92 26.25
C VAL A 216 -7.76 -28.54 24.94
N GLY A 217 -7.14 -28.90 23.81
CA GLY A 217 -7.81 -29.16 22.53
C GLY A 217 -8.69 -28.08 21.89
N TRP A 218 -8.72 -26.85 22.37
CA TRP A 218 -9.50 -25.76 21.76
C TRP A 218 -8.60 -24.85 20.93
N LYS A 219 -8.91 -24.70 19.65
CA LYS A 219 -8.18 -23.82 18.70
C LYS A 219 -8.02 -22.40 19.29
N PRO A 220 -6.86 -21.75 19.11
CA PRO A 220 -6.66 -20.41 19.63
C PRO A 220 -7.56 -19.43 18.88
N VAL A 221 -8.48 -18.80 19.60
CA VAL A 221 -9.13 -17.57 19.16
C VAL A 221 -8.07 -16.48 19.23
N THR A 222 -7.52 -16.09 18.08
CA THR A 222 -6.69 -14.89 17.98
C THR A 222 -7.56 -13.69 18.32
N GLN A 223 -7.37 -13.10 19.50
CA GLN A 223 -7.93 -11.79 19.80
C GLN A 223 -7.39 -10.78 18.77
N PRO A 224 -8.24 -9.94 18.17
CA PRO A 224 -7.76 -8.89 17.28
C PRO A 224 -6.85 -7.96 18.09
N ILE A 225 -5.65 -7.68 17.56
CA ILE A 225 -4.80 -6.59 18.04
C ILE A 225 -5.69 -5.34 18.08
N ASN A 226 -5.57 -4.52 19.13
CA ASN A 226 -6.42 -3.34 19.33
C ASN A 226 -6.00 -2.20 18.38
N VAL A 227 -6.02 -2.48 17.07
CA VAL A 227 -5.68 -1.54 16.00
C VAL A 227 -6.74 -0.45 15.89
N SER A 228 -7.92 -0.61 16.51
CA SER A 228 -8.99 0.40 16.50
C SER A 228 -8.58 1.71 17.16
N ALA A 229 -7.72 1.68 18.20
CA ALA A 229 -7.19 2.90 18.82
C ALA A 229 -6.17 3.60 17.90
N ALA A 230 -5.28 2.83 17.26
CA ALA A 230 -4.34 3.36 16.27
C ALA A 230 -5.04 3.86 14.99
N LEU A 231 -6.13 3.19 14.58
CA LEU A 231 -6.99 3.57 13.48
C LEU A 231 -7.88 4.77 13.83
N SER A 232 -8.34 4.92 15.07
CA SER A 232 -9.09 6.12 15.50
C SER A 232 -8.18 7.36 15.50
N ALA A 233 -6.90 7.19 15.84
CA ALA A 233 -5.90 8.25 15.70
C ALA A 233 -5.53 8.50 14.23
N ALA A 234 -5.52 7.47 13.38
CA ALA A 234 -5.13 7.58 11.96
C ALA A 234 -6.26 7.92 10.99
N ALA A 235 -7.52 7.65 11.33
CA ALA A 235 -8.72 7.98 10.56
C ALA A 235 -8.95 9.49 10.49
N ALA A 236 -8.28 10.27 11.33
CA ALA A 236 -8.28 11.73 11.31
C ALA A 236 -7.39 12.35 10.21
N TYR A 237 -6.70 11.54 9.38
CA TYR A 237 -5.69 12.04 8.44
C TYR A 237 -6.03 11.72 6.98
N THR A 238 -7.16 12.24 6.52
CA THR A 238 -7.36 12.62 5.11
C THR A 238 -6.44 13.81 4.80
N ARG A 239 -5.93 13.92 3.58
CA ARG A 239 -4.85 14.87 3.20
C ARG A 239 -5.17 16.36 3.38
N ALA A 240 -6.43 16.71 3.62
CA ALA A 240 -6.84 18.01 4.14
C ALA A 240 -7.09 17.92 5.65
N GLN A 241 -6.20 18.50 6.47
CA GLN A 241 -6.43 18.61 7.90
C GLN A 241 -7.42 19.74 8.18
N PHE A 242 -8.47 19.42 8.93
CA PHE A 242 -9.30 20.40 9.63
C PHE A 242 -8.66 20.67 11.00
N GLU A 243 -8.53 21.92 11.40
CA GLU A 243 -7.98 22.29 12.72
C GLU A 243 -8.90 21.82 13.85
N ALA A 244 -8.36 21.73 15.08
CA ALA A 244 -9.16 21.32 16.25
C ALA A 244 -10.30 22.34 16.49
N GLY A 245 -11.55 21.88 16.33
CA GLY A 245 -12.77 22.70 16.45
C GLY A 245 -13.40 23.12 15.11
N GLU A 246 -12.70 22.96 13.98
CA GLU A 246 -13.22 23.28 12.65
C GLU A 246 -14.30 22.26 12.22
N MET A 247 -14.13 20.98 12.59
CA MET A 247 -15.15 19.94 12.37
C MET A 247 -16.45 20.21 13.14
N ASP A 248 -16.34 20.71 14.37
CA ASP A 248 -17.52 21.07 15.18
C ASP A 248 -18.22 22.31 14.60
N ALA A 249 -17.46 23.26 14.06
CA ALA A 249 -18.00 24.40 13.34
C ALA A 249 -18.74 23.98 12.06
N LEU A 250 -18.13 23.11 11.23
CA LEU A 250 -18.76 22.56 10.02
C LEU A 250 -20.05 21.80 10.35
N ARG A 251 -20.02 21.00 11.42
CA ARG A 251 -21.19 20.26 11.89
C ARG A 251 -22.29 21.19 12.38
N SER A 252 -21.96 22.22 13.15
CA SER A 252 -22.95 23.21 13.61
C SER A 252 -23.64 23.95 12.46
N VAL A 253 -22.90 24.28 11.40
CA VAL A 253 -23.42 24.97 10.21
C VAL A 253 -24.29 24.04 9.36
N PHE A 254 -23.87 22.78 9.21
CA PHE A 254 -24.65 21.77 8.50
C PHE A 254 -25.96 21.45 9.23
N ASP A 255 -25.92 21.26 10.54
CA ASP A 255 -27.08 20.93 11.37
C ASP A 255 -28.06 22.12 11.43
N ALA A 256 -27.56 23.36 11.50
CA ALA A 256 -28.38 24.57 11.46
C ALA A 256 -29.18 24.74 10.16
N ARG A 257 -28.70 24.19 9.04
CA ARG A 257 -29.36 24.30 7.72
C ARG A 257 -30.28 23.12 7.43
N THR A 258 -29.93 21.94 7.91
CA THR A 258 -30.70 20.71 7.67
C THR A 258 -31.76 20.45 8.74
N GLY A 259 -31.75 21.21 9.84
CA GLY A 259 -32.73 21.14 10.92
C GLY A 259 -32.57 19.91 11.82
N ALA A 260 -31.42 19.22 11.75
CA ALA A 260 -31.12 18.05 12.55
C ALA A 260 -30.71 18.47 13.97
N SER A 261 -31.48 18.08 14.98
CA SER A 261 -31.13 18.28 16.39
C SER A 261 -30.02 17.31 16.82
N SER A 262 -29.06 17.79 17.63
CA SER A 262 -27.89 17.06 18.13
C SER A 262 -28.17 15.88 19.08
N ASP A 263 -29.43 15.54 19.34
CA ASP A 263 -29.85 14.47 20.25
C ASP A 263 -30.43 13.27 19.49
N SER A 264 -29.59 12.50 18.80
CA SER A 264 -29.82 11.06 18.63
C SER A 264 -28.54 10.33 18.23
N ALA A 265 -28.11 9.41 19.10
CA ALA A 265 -26.98 8.50 18.90
C ALA A 265 -27.31 7.36 17.93
N SER A 266 -27.91 7.67 16.78
CA SER A 266 -28.22 6.73 15.70
C SER A 266 -27.85 7.37 14.35
N ALA A 267 -26.74 6.92 13.78
CA ALA A 267 -26.03 7.51 12.64
C ALA A 267 -26.75 7.42 11.27
N GLU A 268 -28.07 7.25 11.20
CA GLU A 268 -28.76 6.92 9.94
C GLU A 268 -29.85 7.91 9.50
N HIS A 269 -30.07 9.03 10.20
CA HIS A 269 -30.96 10.11 9.71
C HIS A 269 -30.28 11.50 9.80
N SER A 270 -29.11 11.65 9.17
CA SER A 270 -28.54 12.99 8.96
C SER A 270 -29.35 13.72 7.88
N GLY A 271 -29.77 14.95 8.16
CA GLY A 271 -30.50 15.75 7.18
C GLY A 271 -29.72 15.91 5.88
N ARG A 272 -30.42 15.89 4.74
CA ARG A 272 -29.81 15.97 3.41
C ARG A 272 -29.69 17.42 2.96
N LEU A 273 -28.53 17.75 2.40
CA LEU A 273 -28.22 19.06 1.88
C LEU A 273 -28.33 19.08 0.35
N ARG A 274 -29.16 19.97 -0.20
CA ARG A 274 -29.25 20.15 -1.65
C ARG A 274 -28.02 20.84 -2.21
N LYS A 275 -27.62 20.47 -3.43
CA LYS A 275 -26.46 21.02 -4.16
C LYS A 275 -26.41 22.55 -4.20
N ASP A 276 -27.55 23.20 -4.42
CA ASP A 276 -27.62 24.66 -4.48
C ASP A 276 -27.31 25.32 -3.12
N SER A 277 -27.64 24.62 -2.02
CA SER A 277 -27.43 25.08 -0.65
C SER A 277 -26.00 24.83 -0.15
N VAL A 278 -25.23 23.94 -0.79
CA VAL A 278 -23.80 23.73 -0.48
C VAL A 278 -23.02 25.03 -0.63
N ARG A 279 -23.29 25.79 -1.70
CA ARG A 279 -22.65 27.07 -1.97
C ARG A 279 -22.95 28.11 -0.87
N GLU A 280 -24.21 28.16 -0.44
CA GLU A 280 -24.65 29.12 0.58
C GLU A 280 -23.99 28.81 1.93
N LEU A 281 -23.84 27.53 2.28
CA LEU A 281 -23.17 27.10 3.50
C LEU A 281 -21.67 27.38 3.49
N LEU A 282 -21.01 27.16 2.35
CA LEU A 282 -19.59 27.48 2.21
C LEU A 282 -19.33 28.98 2.41
N ARG A 283 -20.24 29.86 1.96
CA ARG A 283 -20.12 31.32 2.20
C ARG A 283 -20.35 31.74 3.64
N ALA A 284 -21.03 30.93 4.44
CA ALA A 284 -21.22 31.19 5.87
C ALA A 284 -19.95 30.92 6.69
N LEU A 285 -18.96 30.26 6.09
CA LEU A 285 -17.69 29.94 6.71
C LEU A 285 -16.61 30.93 6.26
N PRO A 286 -15.90 31.60 7.18
CA PRO A 286 -14.87 32.59 6.83
C PRO A 286 -13.75 32.02 5.93
N GLU A 287 -13.42 30.75 6.09
CA GLU A 287 -12.34 30.09 5.34
C GLU A 287 -12.69 29.78 3.87
N TYR A 288 -14.00 29.71 3.55
CA TYR A 288 -14.49 29.33 2.22
C TYR A 288 -15.20 30.49 1.49
N GLU A 289 -15.15 31.70 2.05
CA GLU A 289 -15.77 32.91 1.47
C GLU A 289 -15.24 33.22 0.05
N HIS A 290 -13.97 32.91 -0.20
CA HIS A 290 -13.27 33.24 -1.45
C HIS A 290 -13.34 32.14 -2.52
N VAL A 291 -14.03 31.02 -2.27
CA VAL A 291 -14.12 29.90 -3.20
C VAL A 291 -14.87 30.31 -4.48
N ARG A 292 -14.26 30.05 -5.64
CA ARG A 292 -14.85 30.36 -6.96
C ARG A 292 -15.75 29.21 -7.43
N ASP A 293 -16.78 29.55 -8.21
CA ASP A 293 -17.74 28.55 -8.75
C ASP A 293 -17.05 27.47 -9.62
N GLY A 294 -15.96 27.83 -10.29
CA GLY A 294 -15.16 26.88 -11.07
C GLY A 294 -14.40 25.87 -10.20
N GLU A 295 -13.99 26.25 -8.99
CA GLU A 295 -13.27 25.38 -8.04
C GLU A 295 -14.23 24.41 -7.39
N LEU A 296 -15.40 24.88 -6.93
CA LEU A 296 -16.46 24.01 -6.41
C LEU A 296 -16.92 23.00 -7.47
N ARG A 297 -17.09 23.43 -8.72
CA ARG A 297 -17.45 22.51 -9.82
C ARG A 297 -16.36 21.48 -10.09
N TYR A 298 -15.10 21.88 -10.03
CA TYR A 298 -13.96 20.97 -10.21
C TYR A 298 -13.89 19.92 -9.08
N VAL A 299 -14.06 20.33 -7.81
CA VAL A 299 -14.09 19.39 -6.67
C VAL A 299 -15.26 18.43 -6.78
N LEU A 300 -16.45 18.92 -7.15
CA LEU A 300 -17.61 18.06 -7.34
C LEU A 300 -17.40 17.05 -8.49
N ASP A 301 -16.63 17.39 -9.52
CA ASP A 301 -16.29 16.47 -10.61
C ASP A 301 -15.24 15.43 -10.17
N GLU A 302 -14.20 15.88 -9.48
CA GLU A 302 -13.11 15.03 -8.96
C GLU A 302 -13.61 14.03 -7.91
N ALA A 303 -14.52 14.45 -7.02
CA ALA A 303 -15.16 13.60 -6.02
C ALA A 303 -16.30 12.71 -6.58
N GLY A 304 -16.59 12.79 -7.88
CA GLY A 304 -17.67 12.00 -8.51
C GLY A 304 -19.09 12.43 -8.12
N PHE A 305 -19.24 13.65 -7.61
CA PHE A 305 -20.48 14.27 -7.14
C PHE A 305 -21.18 15.13 -8.21
N ALA A 306 -20.63 15.24 -9.41
CA ALA A 306 -21.15 16.10 -10.48
C ALA A 306 -22.62 15.85 -10.82
N ALA A 307 -23.09 14.59 -10.76
CA ALA A 307 -24.45 14.19 -11.08
C ALA A 307 -25.39 14.06 -9.85
N ARG A 308 -24.88 14.27 -8.63
CA ARG A 308 -25.68 14.15 -7.39
C ARG A 308 -26.36 15.48 -7.04
N GLU A 309 -27.57 15.40 -6.50
CA GLU A 309 -28.38 16.55 -6.07
C GLU A 309 -28.44 16.74 -4.56
N ASP A 310 -28.26 15.66 -3.78
CA ASP A 310 -28.31 15.65 -2.32
C ASP A 310 -26.98 15.13 -1.75
N PHE A 311 -26.55 15.73 -0.63
CA PHE A 311 -25.31 15.43 0.09
C PHE A 311 -25.59 15.18 1.56
N ASP A 312 -24.96 14.17 2.14
CA ASP A 312 -24.93 13.98 3.60
C ASP A 312 -23.76 14.76 4.24
N PHE A 313 -23.61 14.66 5.56
CA PHE A 313 -22.55 15.37 6.27
C PHE A 313 -21.15 14.90 5.86
N ASN A 314 -20.96 13.60 5.58
CA ASN A 314 -19.67 13.06 5.18
C ASN A 314 -19.31 13.54 3.77
N ASP A 315 -20.28 13.52 2.84
CA ASP A 315 -20.11 14.08 1.50
C ASP A 315 -19.77 15.58 1.57
N PHE A 316 -20.42 16.33 2.46
CA PHE A 316 -20.13 17.77 2.67
C PHE A 316 -18.71 17.99 3.18
N VAL A 317 -18.24 17.18 4.14
CA VAL A 317 -16.86 17.24 4.65
C VAL A 317 -15.85 16.91 3.54
N GLU A 318 -16.15 15.94 2.68
CA GLU A 318 -15.31 15.58 1.53
C GLU A 318 -15.21 16.73 0.50
N ILE A 319 -16.31 17.45 0.24
CA ILE A 319 -16.31 18.66 -0.59
C ILE A 319 -15.43 19.76 0.04
N CYS A 320 -15.57 20.01 1.34
CA CYS A 320 -14.76 21.00 2.06
C CYS A 320 -13.26 20.62 2.03
N ALA A 321 -12.93 19.34 2.19
CA ALA A 321 -11.57 18.83 2.13
C ALA A 321 -10.94 19.09 0.74
N GLY A 322 -11.66 18.76 -0.34
CA GLY A 322 -11.20 19.01 -1.70
C GLY A 322 -11.00 20.51 -2.00
N LEU A 323 -11.86 21.37 -1.47
CA LEU A 323 -11.70 22.82 -1.60
C LEU A 323 -10.48 23.34 -0.84
N LYS A 324 -10.23 22.84 0.38
CA LYS A 324 -9.06 23.20 1.20
C LYS A 324 -7.76 22.81 0.52
N GLU A 325 -7.71 21.67 -0.17
CA GLU A 325 -6.55 21.26 -0.96
C GLU A 325 -6.26 22.20 -2.15
N ILE A 326 -7.29 22.78 -2.77
CA ILE A 326 -7.12 23.73 -3.88
C ILE A 326 -6.56 25.06 -3.36
N THR A 327 -7.06 25.54 -2.23
CA THR A 327 -6.61 26.80 -1.60
C THR A 327 -5.16 26.71 -1.12
N LEU A 328 -4.69 25.53 -0.72
CA LEU A 328 -3.30 25.28 -0.29
C LEU A 328 -2.30 25.14 -1.46
N ARG A 329 -2.76 25.12 -2.73
CA ARG A 329 -1.83 25.11 -3.88
C ARG A 329 -1.11 26.47 -3.99
N PRO A 330 0.23 26.51 -4.09
CA PRO A 330 0.93 27.75 -4.42
C PRO A 330 0.44 28.24 -5.79
N ALA A 331 0.23 29.55 -5.95
CA ALA A 331 -0.36 30.16 -7.14
C ALA A 331 0.44 29.81 -8.42
N GLY A 332 0.07 28.71 -9.07
CA GLY A 332 0.63 28.27 -10.34
C GLY A 332 0.10 29.15 -11.46
N GLN A 333 1.00 29.83 -12.17
CA GLN A 333 0.69 30.52 -13.42
C GLN A 333 -0.15 29.61 -14.33
N SER A 334 -1.27 30.11 -14.85
CA SER A 334 -2.06 29.36 -15.83
C SER A 334 -1.30 29.27 -17.14
N VAL A 335 -0.46 28.24 -17.29
CA VAL A 335 0.13 27.92 -18.58
C VAL A 335 -0.91 27.12 -19.36
N LYS A 336 -1.50 27.74 -20.39
CA LYS A 336 -2.30 27.03 -21.38
C LYS A 336 -1.49 25.86 -21.92
N THR A 337 -1.96 24.64 -21.67
CA THR A 337 -1.32 23.42 -22.17
C THR A 337 -1.59 23.29 -23.67
N GLU A 338 -0.73 23.87 -24.51
CA GLU A 338 -0.58 23.34 -25.86
C GLU A 338 0.07 21.97 -25.75
N ARG A 339 -0.65 20.92 -26.13
CA ARG A 339 -0.13 19.55 -26.21
C ARG A 339 0.90 19.48 -27.34
N MET A 340 2.13 19.84 -27.04
CA MET A 340 3.27 19.59 -27.92
C MET A 340 3.63 18.10 -27.83
N ARG A 341 3.36 17.38 -28.91
CA ARG A 341 3.73 15.97 -29.12
C ARG A 341 5.26 15.87 -29.05
N ILE A 342 5.80 15.12 -28.09
CA ILE A 342 7.24 14.90 -27.96
C ILE A 342 7.74 14.15 -29.21
N PRO A 343 8.63 14.73 -30.03
CA PRO A 343 9.24 14.01 -31.14
C PRO A 343 10.21 12.96 -30.60
N VAL A 344 10.00 11.70 -30.97
CA VAL A 344 10.73 10.52 -30.42
C VAL A 344 12.19 10.48 -30.89
N GLU A 345 12.61 11.37 -31.80
CA GLU A 345 13.91 11.30 -32.47
C GLU A 345 15.02 12.14 -31.80
N LYS A 346 14.75 12.81 -30.67
CA LYS A 346 15.76 13.62 -29.95
C LYS A 346 15.86 13.31 -28.44
N SER A 347 15.77 12.03 -28.04
CA SER A 347 16.24 11.62 -26.70
C SER A 347 17.69 11.11 -26.69
N GLY A 348 18.48 11.55 -27.68
CA GLY A 348 19.93 11.61 -27.58
C GLY A 348 20.34 12.92 -26.94
N GLY A 349 20.93 12.86 -25.74
CA GLY A 349 21.53 14.00 -25.06
C GLY A 349 21.70 13.71 -23.56
N GLY A 350 22.90 13.65 -23.01
CA GLY A 350 24.21 13.87 -23.61
C GLY A 350 25.27 13.95 -22.50
N ILE A 351 26.48 13.55 -22.89
CA ILE A 351 27.81 13.74 -22.27
C ILE A 351 28.03 13.05 -20.92
#